data_AF-A0A356ENK2-F1
#
_entry.id   AF-A0A356ENK2-F1
#
_cell.length_a   1.000
_cell.length_b   1.000
_cell.length_c   1.000
_cell.angle_alpha   90.00
_cell.angle_beta   90.00
_cell.angle_gamma   90.00
#
_symmetry.space_group_name_H-M   'P 1'
#
loop_
_entity.id
_entity.type
_entity.pdbx_description
1 polymer ?
#
loop_
_entity_poly.entity_id
_entity_poly.type
_entity_poly.pdbx_seq_one_letter_code
_entity_poly.pdbx_strand_id
1 'polypeptide(L)'
;MTASTKRVRSPSSRAAWEDGEMVNQGLGIGDGGLGAIHRRDAETLRIESYHEGHEEHEVTGKVENTEEWKRSRVIWKREKARFRSTFPFPLFPSRNSASPRLGGENLRRRAGVSLLEVLIAMFVITIGLLSVASLIPTGHFAVVKSTEADRAAACGRAAVSEVVTRNMLDWNAWRWPDGSPGVNVVQYGDAFAIDPLFIARNVVDISATNRRYAILPYDIDYDPSTGFSPTWQLYHLGRITYPDMSPTGVMAAATPPLPSTTPPSIIEQVFTFGDDIIFDVERNQPDQRARASVLWNTGTVGPYPDPTAGATDFPLRQQNAAHYTWMLTVSPAATEIGGTSFRKYTVSAVVSHRRNTAYTPPTPPLDAENMPPERLAVATLAGGGFGGGDVILSVPDNYLNMGTNIALYDAYLKVKPGNWIMLLRLKADLRLPARADLNNLQARRVASWYRVVSVDDEVVQESGNWIRRVTLDGPDWEPSDPLIPAPFNQSHAILMDDVIGVYSKTIEVGE
;
A
#
# COMPACT_ATOMS: atom_id res chain seq x y z
N MET A 1 58.06 41.78 31.20
CA MET A 1 58.37 40.47 31.79
C MET A 1 57.97 39.41 30.79
N THR A 2 58.91 38.53 30.47
CA THR A 2 59.13 37.93 29.15
C THR A 2 59.36 36.43 29.33
N ALA A 3 58.69 35.57 28.57
CA ALA A 3 59.09 34.19 28.21
C ALA A 3 58.00 33.63 27.26
N SER A 4 58.20 33.24 25.99
CA SER A 4 59.24 32.48 25.27
C SER A 4 59.31 30.98 25.63
N THR A 5 58.61 30.15 24.83
CA THR A 5 58.80 28.68 24.77
C THR A 5 58.57 28.24 23.31
N LYS A 6 59.61 28.15 22.48
CA LYS A 6 60.58 27.06 22.23
C LYS A 6 59.97 25.85 21.46
N ARG A 7 60.18 25.86 20.13
CA ARG A 7 60.08 24.73 19.19
C ARG A 7 61.21 23.72 19.44
N VAL A 8 60.91 22.43 19.27
CA VAL A 8 61.90 21.34 19.15
C VAL A 8 61.59 20.53 17.87
N ARG A 9 62.64 20.26 17.07
CA ARG A 9 62.66 19.45 15.85
C ARG A 9 63.38 18.11 16.11
N SER A 10 62.80 17.04 15.54
CA SER A 10 63.40 15.81 14.92
C SER A 10 64.38 14.92 15.72
N PRO A 11 64.47 13.59 15.43
CA PRO A 11 65.28 13.14 14.29
C PRO A 11 64.76 11.90 13.51
N SER A 12 65.39 11.74 12.35
CA SER A 12 65.37 10.67 11.35
C SER A 12 65.99 9.34 11.79
N SER A 13 65.56 8.23 11.18
CA SER A 13 66.45 7.09 10.88
C SER A 13 65.94 6.27 9.68
N ARG A 14 66.89 5.74 8.92
CA ARG A 14 66.81 5.15 7.57
C ARG A 14 67.59 3.83 7.59
N ALA A 15 67.03 2.74 7.06
CA ALA A 15 67.70 1.50 6.56
C ALA A 15 66.57 0.59 5.98
N ALA A 16 66.52 0.09 4.74
CA ALA A 16 67.44 -0.56 3.80
C ALA A 16 67.40 -2.11 3.86
N TRP A 17 67.33 -2.75 2.67
CA TRP A 17 67.46 -4.19 2.33
C TRP A 17 66.20 -5.06 2.57
N GLU A 18 65.76 -6.03 1.75
CA GLU A 18 66.28 -6.72 0.56
C GLU A 18 65.15 -7.53 -0.12
N ASP A 19 65.37 -7.95 -1.37
CA ASP A 19 64.49 -8.77 -2.22
C ASP A 19 64.36 -10.24 -1.75
N GLY A 20 63.26 -10.90 -2.12
CA GLY A 20 63.08 -12.35 -1.90
C GLY A 20 61.92 -12.94 -2.69
N GLU A 21 62.24 -13.59 -3.80
CA GLU A 21 61.38 -14.45 -4.62
C GLU A 21 60.66 -15.52 -3.79
N MET A 22 59.40 -15.82 -4.11
CA MET A 22 58.72 -17.01 -3.61
C MET A 22 58.24 -17.88 -4.77
N VAL A 23 58.85 -19.05 -4.80
CA VAL A 23 58.75 -20.17 -5.72
C VAL A 23 57.41 -20.90 -5.59
N ASN A 24 56.96 -21.39 -6.74
CA ASN A 24 55.78 -22.19 -6.96
C ASN A 24 56.14 -23.68 -7.00
N GLN A 25 55.72 -24.49 -6.02
CA GLN A 25 55.58 -25.97 -6.07
C GLN A 25 54.56 -26.33 -4.97
N GLY A 26 53.41 -26.95 -5.22
CA GLY A 26 53.21 -28.23 -5.88
C GLY A 26 53.02 -29.30 -4.80
N LEU A 27 51.77 -29.71 -4.51
CA LEU A 27 51.47 -30.95 -3.80
C LEU A 27 50.01 -31.35 -4.07
N GLY A 28 49.86 -32.52 -4.68
CA GLY A 28 48.58 -33.15 -4.93
C GLY A 28 48.21 -34.21 -3.89
N ILE A 29 46.95 -34.61 -4.03
CA ILE A 29 46.35 -35.93 -3.76
C ILE A 29 46.27 -36.38 -2.30
N GLY A 30 45.02 -36.59 -1.87
CA GLY A 30 44.65 -37.37 -0.69
C GLY A 30 43.13 -37.51 -0.61
N ASP A 31 42.60 -38.53 -1.26
CA ASP A 31 41.19 -38.98 -1.26
C ASP A 31 40.61 -39.18 0.14
N GLY A 32 39.30 -38.95 0.27
CA GLY A 32 38.51 -39.55 1.36
C GLY A 32 37.10 -38.97 1.52
N GLY A 33 36.08 -39.79 1.27
CA GLY A 33 34.79 -39.65 1.95
C GLY A 33 33.55 -39.46 1.08
N LEU A 34 33.17 -40.49 0.31
CA LEU A 34 31.82 -40.64 -0.22
C LEU A 34 30.85 -40.96 0.93
N GLY A 35 30.03 -39.98 1.31
CA GLY A 35 28.89 -40.12 2.21
C GLY A 35 27.60 -39.76 1.48
N ALA A 36 26.76 -40.77 1.25
CA ALA A 36 25.50 -40.70 0.52
C ALA A 36 24.50 -39.69 1.11
N ILE A 37 23.87 -38.89 0.25
CA ILE A 37 22.62 -38.18 0.57
C ILE A 37 21.52 -38.68 -0.36
N HIS A 38 20.51 -39.25 0.29
CA HIS A 38 19.28 -39.78 -0.27
C HIS A 38 18.51 -38.71 -1.07
N ARG A 39 18.29 -38.98 -2.36
CA ARG A 39 17.17 -38.45 -3.13
C ARG A 39 15.87 -39.00 -2.51
N ARG A 40 14.94 -38.11 -2.14
CA ARG A 40 13.51 -38.44 -1.97
C ARG A 40 12.73 -37.69 -3.03
N ASP A 41 12.28 -38.46 -4.01
CA ASP A 41 10.92 -38.58 -4.52
C ASP A 41 10.07 -37.31 -4.62
N ALA A 42 9.80 -36.96 -5.88
CA ALA A 42 8.75 -36.07 -6.31
C ALA A 42 7.39 -36.74 -6.11
N GLU A 43 6.54 -36.15 -5.27
CA GLU A 43 5.13 -36.54 -5.18
C GLU A 43 4.30 -35.84 -6.25
N THR A 44 3.57 -36.69 -6.95
CA THR A 44 2.63 -36.41 -8.04
C THR A 44 1.43 -35.64 -7.51
N LEU A 45 1.26 -34.39 -7.93
CA LEU A 45 0.06 -33.58 -7.68
C LEU A 45 -1.16 -34.22 -8.36
N ARG A 46 -2.04 -34.82 -7.54
CA ARG A 46 -3.34 -35.35 -7.92
C ARG A 46 -4.35 -34.19 -7.88
N ILE A 47 -4.84 -33.79 -9.04
CA ILE A 47 -5.91 -32.79 -9.19
C ILE A 47 -7.23 -33.49 -8.85
N GLU A 48 -7.75 -33.27 -7.64
CA GLU A 48 -9.14 -33.55 -7.31
C GLU A 48 -9.99 -32.36 -7.77
N SER A 49 -10.87 -32.62 -8.74
CA SER A 49 -11.87 -31.66 -9.20
C SER A 49 -13.02 -31.64 -8.19
N TYR A 50 -13.18 -30.51 -7.51
CA TYR A 50 -14.34 -30.24 -6.67
C TYR A 50 -15.52 -29.86 -7.57
N HIS A 51 -16.59 -30.67 -7.53
CA HIS A 51 -17.88 -30.37 -8.12
C HIS A 51 -18.72 -29.61 -7.10
N GLU A 52 -18.88 -28.30 -7.27
CA GLU A 52 -19.80 -27.48 -6.48
C GLU A 52 -21.23 -27.64 -7.02
N GLY A 53 -22.12 -28.16 -6.18
CA GLY A 53 -23.55 -28.23 -6.44
C GLY A 53 -24.20 -26.87 -6.21
N HIS A 54 -24.86 -26.35 -7.24
CA HIS A 54 -25.73 -25.18 -7.14
C HIS A 54 -27.06 -25.59 -6.49
N GLU A 55 -27.32 -25.14 -5.26
CA GLU A 55 -28.68 -25.04 -4.71
C GLU A 55 -29.15 -23.59 -4.83
N GLU A 56 -30.16 -23.36 -5.67
CA GLU A 56 -30.87 -22.08 -5.77
C GLU A 56 -31.84 -21.94 -4.58
N HIS A 57 -31.49 -21.08 -3.62
CA HIS A 57 -32.42 -20.61 -2.61
C HIS A 57 -33.13 -19.34 -3.09
N GLU A 58 -34.40 -19.48 -3.47
CA GLU A 58 -35.32 -18.38 -3.78
C GLU A 58 -35.67 -17.62 -2.48
N VAL A 59 -35.06 -16.45 -2.28
CA VAL A 59 -35.37 -15.56 -1.16
C VAL A 59 -36.46 -14.57 -1.59
N THR A 60 -37.69 -14.81 -1.14
CA THR A 60 -38.83 -13.90 -1.28
C THR A 60 -38.85 -12.90 -0.11
N GLY A 61 -38.10 -11.80 -0.25
CA GLY A 61 -38.12 -10.68 0.70
C GLY A 61 -39.16 -9.62 0.32
N LYS A 62 -40.23 -9.47 1.12
CA LYS A 62 -41.17 -8.34 1.04
C LYS A 62 -40.49 -7.05 1.48
N VAL A 63 -40.36 -6.09 0.56
CA VAL A 63 -39.88 -4.73 0.86
C VAL A 63 -41.08 -3.82 1.14
N GLU A 64 -41.32 -3.53 2.42
CA GLU A 64 -42.20 -2.44 2.86
C GLU A 64 -41.36 -1.20 3.20
N ASN A 65 -41.23 -0.29 2.23
CA ASN A 65 -41.13 1.14 2.51
C ASN A 65 -41.38 1.98 1.23
N THR A 66 -42.54 2.64 1.16
CA THR A 66 -43.16 3.11 -0.10
C THR A 66 -43.08 4.61 -0.38
N GLU A 67 -42.31 5.40 0.36
CA GLU A 67 -42.31 6.87 0.20
C GLU A 67 -41.06 7.44 -0.51
N GLU A 68 -39.91 6.76 -0.48
CA GLU A 68 -38.70 7.24 -1.18
C GLU A 68 -38.74 6.94 -2.70
N TRP A 69 -39.35 5.82 -3.10
CA TRP A 69 -39.49 5.45 -4.51
C TRP A 69 -40.40 6.39 -5.32
N LYS A 70 -41.32 7.10 -4.65
CA LYS A 70 -42.23 8.05 -5.32
C LYS A 70 -41.51 9.36 -5.70
N ARG A 71 -40.51 9.80 -4.92
CA ARG A 71 -39.77 11.04 -5.20
C ARG A 71 -38.81 10.90 -6.39
N SER A 72 -38.20 9.73 -6.58
CA SER A 72 -37.27 9.48 -7.70
C SER A 72 -37.94 9.37 -9.08
N ARG A 73 -39.25 9.05 -9.16
CA ARG A 73 -39.98 9.03 -10.44
C ARG A 73 -40.31 10.43 -10.99
N VAL A 74 -40.35 11.47 -10.16
CA VAL A 74 -40.71 12.83 -10.61
C VAL A 74 -39.53 13.50 -11.33
N ILE A 75 -38.29 13.19 -10.92
CA ILE A 75 -37.07 13.73 -11.55
C ILE A 75 -36.83 13.05 -12.91
N TRP A 76 -37.04 11.74 -13.01
CA TRP A 76 -36.88 11.00 -14.28
C TRP A 76 -37.93 11.34 -15.35
N LYS A 77 -39.15 11.75 -14.96
CA LYS A 77 -40.17 12.19 -15.92
C LYS A 77 -39.89 13.58 -16.51
N ARG A 78 -39.04 14.41 -15.88
CA ARG A 78 -38.71 15.76 -16.37
C ARG A 78 -37.57 15.78 -17.40
N GLU A 79 -36.65 14.81 -17.37
CA GLU A 79 -35.56 14.71 -18.36
C GLU A 79 -35.97 14.01 -19.66
N LYS A 80 -36.92 13.07 -19.62
CA LYS A 80 -37.41 12.39 -20.84
C LYS A 80 -38.17 13.31 -21.81
N ALA A 81 -38.56 14.51 -21.36
CA ALA A 81 -39.23 15.51 -22.18
C ALA A 81 -38.28 16.42 -22.99
N ARG A 82 -36.97 16.44 -22.69
CA ARG A 82 -36.01 17.30 -23.43
C ARG A 82 -35.22 16.58 -24.53
N PHE A 83 -35.27 15.25 -24.59
CA PHE A 83 -34.51 14.47 -25.58
C PHE A 83 -35.33 14.05 -26.82
N ARG A 84 -36.41 14.79 -27.15
CA ARG A 84 -37.30 14.48 -28.27
C ARG A 84 -37.34 15.51 -29.40
N SER A 85 -36.46 16.51 -29.41
CA SER A 85 -36.34 17.44 -30.53
C SER A 85 -34.99 17.31 -31.21
N THR A 86 -35.02 17.15 -32.53
CA THR A 86 -33.93 17.34 -33.50
C THR A 86 -33.25 16.08 -34.07
N PHE A 87 -34.03 15.20 -34.69
CA PHE A 87 -33.57 14.53 -35.92
C PHE A 87 -34.68 14.66 -36.98
N PRO A 88 -34.49 15.43 -38.05
CA PRO A 88 -35.47 15.52 -39.12
C PRO A 88 -35.41 14.23 -39.95
N PHE A 89 -36.35 13.32 -39.70
CA PHE A 89 -36.63 12.25 -40.65
C PHE A 89 -37.25 12.87 -41.91
N PRO A 90 -36.75 12.55 -43.13
CA PRO A 90 -37.39 13.00 -44.35
C PRO A 90 -38.79 12.38 -44.45
N LEU A 91 -39.79 13.26 -44.43
CA LEU A 91 -41.19 12.93 -44.68
C LEU A 91 -41.31 12.32 -46.08
N PHE A 92 -41.67 11.05 -46.15
CA PHE A 92 -42.16 10.44 -47.38
C PHE A 92 -43.45 11.16 -47.81
N PRO A 93 -43.57 11.62 -49.07
CA PRO A 93 -44.79 12.22 -49.55
C PRO A 93 -45.90 11.16 -49.63
N SER A 94 -46.99 11.43 -48.92
CA SER A 94 -48.30 10.80 -49.12
C SER A 94 -48.77 11.06 -50.55
N ARG A 95 -48.72 10.03 -51.40
CA ARG A 95 -49.29 10.04 -52.75
C ARG A 95 -50.65 9.36 -52.71
N ASN A 96 -51.67 10.14 -52.39
CA ASN A 96 -53.05 9.80 -52.70
C ASN A 96 -53.24 9.92 -54.22
N SER A 97 -53.36 8.79 -54.92
CA SER A 97 -53.96 8.75 -56.25
C SER A 97 -54.85 7.53 -56.35
N ALA A 98 -56.15 7.77 -56.23
CA ALA A 98 -57.21 6.84 -56.56
C ALA A 98 -57.07 6.39 -58.02
N SER A 99 -57.07 5.08 -58.25
CA SER A 99 -57.31 4.47 -59.55
C SER A 99 -58.22 3.26 -59.32
N PRO A 100 -59.46 3.25 -59.83
CA PRO A 100 -60.30 2.07 -59.87
C PRO A 100 -60.13 1.37 -61.23
N ARG A 101 -59.79 0.09 -61.24
CA ARG A 101 -59.99 -0.88 -62.35
C ARG A 101 -59.50 -2.24 -61.87
N LEU A 102 -60.43 -3.11 -61.45
CA LEU A 102 -61.08 -4.13 -62.28
C LEU A 102 -60.11 -5.23 -62.74
N GLY A 103 -60.34 -6.42 -62.20
CA GLY A 103 -60.22 -7.66 -62.95
C GLY A 103 -58.81 -8.09 -63.32
N GLY A 104 -58.11 -8.68 -62.36
CA GLY A 104 -56.96 -9.51 -62.63
C GLY A 104 -56.63 -10.26 -61.36
N GLU A 105 -56.89 -11.56 -61.34
CA GLU A 105 -56.40 -12.47 -60.31
C GLU A 105 -54.87 -12.41 -60.27
N ASN A 106 -54.34 -11.40 -59.57
CA ASN A 106 -52.98 -11.41 -59.10
C ASN A 106 -52.96 -12.42 -57.96
N LEU A 107 -52.87 -13.69 -58.37
CA LEU A 107 -52.33 -14.79 -57.59
C LEU A 107 -51.36 -14.18 -56.61
N ARG A 108 -51.70 -14.20 -55.32
CA ARG A 108 -50.82 -13.85 -54.22
C ARG A 108 -49.54 -14.64 -54.45
N ARG A 109 -48.59 -14.06 -55.20
CA ARG A 109 -47.22 -14.51 -55.25
C ARG A 109 -46.79 -14.33 -53.82
N ARG A 110 -46.85 -15.42 -53.06
CA ARG A 110 -46.08 -15.57 -51.82
C ARG A 110 -44.68 -15.23 -52.27
N ALA A 111 -44.25 -14.00 -52.01
CA ALA A 111 -42.87 -13.62 -52.25
C ALA A 111 -42.08 -14.61 -51.39
N GLY A 112 -41.44 -15.58 -52.05
CA GLY A 112 -40.64 -16.56 -51.34
C GLY A 112 -39.61 -15.78 -50.55
N VAL A 113 -39.56 -16.00 -49.24
CA VAL A 113 -38.49 -15.46 -48.40
C VAL A 113 -37.20 -15.92 -49.05
N SER A 114 -36.39 -14.96 -49.51
CA SER A 114 -35.18 -15.33 -50.23
C SER A 114 -34.21 -15.97 -49.23
N LEU A 115 -33.49 -17.01 -49.66
CA LEU A 115 -32.46 -17.63 -48.82
C LEU A 115 -31.42 -16.60 -48.34
N LEU A 116 -31.15 -15.59 -49.18
CA LEU A 116 -30.29 -14.45 -48.84
C LEU A 116 -30.83 -13.62 -47.67
N GLU A 117 -32.14 -13.38 -47.62
CA GLU A 117 -32.79 -12.65 -46.52
C GLU A 117 -32.68 -13.41 -45.19
N VAL A 118 -32.86 -14.73 -45.20
CA VAL A 118 -32.67 -15.57 -44.01
C VAL A 118 -31.22 -15.57 -43.55
N LEU A 119 -30.26 -15.67 -44.48
CA LEU A 119 -28.84 -15.65 -44.13
C LEU A 119 -28.41 -14.30 -43.54
N ILE A 120 -28.88 -13.18 -44.10
CA ILE A 120 -28.63 -11.85 -43.54
C ILE A 120 -29.26 -11.74 -42.14
N ALA A 121 -30.50 -12.22 -41.96
CA ALA A 121 -31.16 -12.22 -40.65
C ALA A 121 -30.38 -13.04 -39.62
N MET A 122 -29.93 -14.26 -39.98
CA MET A 122 -29.10 -15.08 -39.10
C MET A 122 -27.77 -14.40 -38.78
N PHE A 123 -27.12 -13.78 -39.76
CA PHE A 123 -25.85 -13.06 -39.55
C PHE A 123 -25.99 -11.86 -38.61
N VAL A 124 -27.06 -11.08 -38.75
CA VAL A 124 -27.32 -9.95 -37.84
C VAL A 124 -27.65 -10.45 -36.43
N ILE A 125 -28.40 -11.55 -36.31
CA ILE A 125 -28.70 -12.17 -35.01
C ILE A 125 -27.43 -12.69 -34.36
N THR A 126 -26.54 -13.37 -35.08
CA THR A 126 -25.29 -13.90 -34.51
C THR A 126 -24.34 -12.79 -34.07
N ILE A 127 -24.19 -11.72 -34.84
CA ILE A 127 -23.40 -10.55 -34.42
C ILE A 127 -24.03 -9.86 -33.21
N GLY A 128 -25.36 -9.72 -33.20
CA GLY A 128 -26.10 -9.14 -32.08
C GLY A 128 -25.89 -9.95 -30.78
N LEU A 129 -26.01 -11.27 -30.86
CA LEU A 129 -25.78 -12.17 -29.71
C LEU A 129 -24.31 -12.17 -29.27
N LEU A 130 -23.35 -12.13 -30.19
CA LEU A 130 -21.93 -12.05 -29.85
C LEU A 130 -21.58 -10.73 -29.16
N SER A 131 -22.22 -9.63 -29.58
CA SER A 131 -22.04 -8.31 -28.96
C SER A 131 -22.61 -8.26 -27.54
N VAL A 132 -23.73 -8.93 -27.27
CA VAL A 132 -24.29 -9.04 -25.91
C VAL A 132 -23.43 -9.96 -25.05
N ALA A 133 -22.92 -11.06 -25.61
CA ALA A 133 -22.05 -11.99 -24.89
C ALA A 133 -20.75 -11.33 -24.40
N SER A 134 -20.17 -10.40 -25.17
CA SER A 134 -18.95 -9.68 -24.75
C SER A 134 -19.19 -8.65 -23.62
N LEU A 135 -20.45 -8.24 -23.39
CA LEU A 135 -20.81 -7.36 -22.29
C LEU A 135 -20.88 -8.07 -20.93
N ILE A 136 -21.03 -9.40 -20.91
CA ILE A 136 -21.15 -10.16 -19.65
C ILE A 136 -19.82 -10.12 -18.85
N PRO A 137 -18.65 -10.46 -19.43
CA PRO A 137 -17.38 -10.40 -18.69
C PRO A 137 -16.99 -8.98 -18.27
N THR A 138 -17.27 -7.97 -19.11
CA THR A 138 -16.97 -6.57 -18.80
C THR A 138 -17.86 -6.03 -17.68
N GLY A 139 -19.16 -6.35 -17.71
CA GLY A 139 -20.08 -6.05 -16.61
C GLY A 139 -19.66 -6.72 -15.29
N HIS A 140 -19.29 -8.00 -15.33
CA HIS A 140 -18.80 -8.71 -14.15
C HIS A 140 -17.52 -8.07 -13.58
N PHE A 141 -16.52 -7.76 -14.42
CA PHE A 141 -15.31 -7.08 -13.99
C PHE A 141 -15.59 -5.72 -13.35
N ALA A 142 -16.50 -4.93 -13.94
CA ALA A 142 -16.89 -3.64 -13.39
C ALA A 142 -17.60 -3.77 -12.04
N VAL A 143 -18.47 -4.76 -11.86
CA VAL A 143 -19.12 -5.05 -10.57
C VAL A 143 -18.08 -5.45 -9.53
N VAL A 144 -17.16 -6.37 -9.84
CA VAL A 144 -16.09 -6.77 -8.92
C VAL A 144 -15.25 -5.55 -8.51
N LYS A 145 -14.84 -4.72 -9.47
CA LYS A 145 -14.07 -3.50 -9.17
C LYS A 145 -14.84 -2.47 -8.34
N SER A 146 -16.14 -2.33 -8.57
CA SER A 146 -17.00 -1.48 -7.74
C SER A 146 -17.07 -2.01 -6.31
N THR A 147 -17.29 -3.32 -6.13
CA THR A 147 -17.35 -3.92 -4.79
C THR A 147 -16.02 -3.81 -4.04
N GLU A 148 -14.89 -3.96 -4.74
CA GLU A 148 -13.55 -3.77 -4.18
C GLU A 148 -13.36 -2.32 -3.70
N ALA A 149 -13.76 -1.33 -4.51
CA ALA A 149 -13.68 0.07 -4.15
C ALA A 149 -14.59 0.43 -2.95
N ASP A 150 -15.83 -0.11 -2.93
CA ASP A 150 -16.78 0.12 -1.84
C ASP A 150 -16.26 -0.46 -0.51
N ARG A 151 -15.72 -1.68 -0.54
CA ARG A 151 -15.10 -2.35 0.61
C ARG A 151 -13.85 -1.62 1.09
N ALA A 152 -13.00 -1.17 0.17
CA ALA A 152 -11.85 -0.34 0.50
C ALA A 152 -12.26 0.96 1.19
N ALA A 153 -13.35 1.59 0.73
CA ALA A 153 -13.87 2.82 1.32
C ALA A 153 -14.49 2.59 2.69
N ALA A 154 -15.20 1.49 2.90
CA ALA A 154 -15.67 1.09 4.22
C ALA A 154 -14.50 0.83 5.17
N CYS A 155 -13.51 0.03 4.73
CA CYS A 155 -12.29 -0.27 5.47
C CYS A 155 -11.53 1.00 5.88
N GLY A 156 -11.29 1.91 4.94
CA GLY A 156 -10.56 3.15 5.21
C GLY A 156 -11.25 4.07 6.23
N ARG A 157 -12.58 4.22 6.13
CA ARG A 157 -13.36 4.99 7.12
C ARG A 157 -13.35 4.32 8.50
N ALA A 158 -13.48 3.00 8.54
CA ALA A 158 -13.40 2.23 9.78
C ALA A 158 -12.01 2.36 10.43
N ALA A 159 -10.94 2.23 9.64
CA ALA A 159 -9.57 2.41 10.08
C ALA A 159 -9.34 3.78 10.73
N VAL A 160 -9.73 4.88 10.06
CA VAL A 160 -9.62 6.24 10.62
C VAL A 160 -10.42 6.40 11.91
N SER A 161 -11.62 5.80 11.99
CA SER A 161 -12.43 5.79 13.22
C SER A 161 -11.74 5.02 14.35
N GLU A 162 -11.08 3.92 14.02
CA GLU A 162 -10.36 3.06 14.97
C GLU A 162 -9.15 3.79 15.57
N VAL A 163 -8.40 4.52 14.73
CA VAL A 163 -7.28 5.38 15.18
C VAL A 163 -7.70 6.31 16.31
N VAL A 164 -8.83 7.01 16.12
CA VAL A 164 -9.36 7.97 17.09
C VAL A 164 -9.91 7.25 18.32
N THR A 165 -10.66 6.16 18.11
CA THR A 165 -11.33 5.43 19.20
C THR A 165 -10.33 4.76 20.14
N ARG A 166 -9.23 4.24 19.60
CA ARG A 166 -8.15 3.60 20.37
C ARG A 166 -7.06 4.56 20.82
N ASN A 167 -7.18 5.85 20.51
CA ASN A 167 -6.15 6.83 20.81
C ASN A 167 -4.76 6.41 20.28
N MET A 168 -4.70 5.83 19.08
CA MET A 168 -3.44 5.34 18.49
C MET A 168 -2.42 6.45 18.23
N LEU A 169 -2.86 7.71 18.26
CA LEU A 169 -2.03 8.88 18.09
C LEU A 169 -1.53 9.47 19.41
N ASP A 170 -1.77 8.81 20.54
CA ASP A 170 -1.15 9.18 21.81
C ASP A 170 0.34 8.90 21.79
N TRP A 171 1.11 9.97 21.77
CA TRP A 171 2.55 9.91 21.71
C TRP A 171 3.20 9.33 22.96
N ASN A 172 2.53 9.39 24.12
CA ASN A 172 2.99 8.72 25.33
C ASN A 172 2.93 7.21 25.19
N ALA A 173 2.07 6.71 24.29
CA ALA A 173 1.92 5.30 24.00
C ALA A 173 3.00 4.83 23.01
N TRP A 174 3.39 5.65 22.04
CA TRP A 174 4.32 5.25 20.98
C TRP A 174 5.62 4.62 21.51
N ARG A 175 5.99 3.48 20.93
CA ARG A 175 7.24 2.79 21.19
C ARG A 175 7.98 2.56 19.89
N TRP A 176 9.29 2.79 19.95
CA TRP A 176 10.19 2.31 18.94
C TRP A 176 10.27 0.78 19.00
N PRO A 177 10.72 0.16 17.91
CA PRO A 177 11.05 -1.26 17.87
C PRO A 177 11.80 -1.77 19.10
N ASP A 178 12.78 -1.02 19.58
CA ASP A 178 13.65 -1.40 20.70
C ASP A 178 12.98 -1.25 22.07
N GLY A 179 11.68 -0.97 22.09
CA GLY A 179 10.89 -0.69 23.29
C GLY A 179 11.15 0.71 23.87
N SER A 180 12.07 1.49 23.31
CA SER A 180 12.32 2.84 23.79
C SER A 180 11.11 3.75 23.52
N PRO A 181 10.82 4.72 24.40
CA PRO A 181 9.72 5.66 24.18
C PRO A 181 9.87 6.43 22.86
N GLY A 182 8.77 6.54 22.10
CA GLY A 182 8.69 7.29 20.84
C GLY A 182 8.77 8.82 20.96
N VAL A 183 9.21 9.34 22.11
CA VAL A 183 9.14 10.77 22.50
C VAL A 183 9.79 11.69 21.46
N ASN A 184 10.85 11.22 20.80
CA ASN A 184 11.54 11.98 19.75
C ASN A 184 10.64 12.28 18.53
N VAL A 185 9.64 11.45 18.24
CA VAL A 185 8.78 11.63 17.05
C VAL A 185 7.89 12.86 17.19
N VAL A 186 7.29 13.05 18.36
CA VAL A 186 6.48 14.24 18.65
C VAL A 186 7.34 15.48 18.86
N GLN A 187 8.51 15.32 19.48
CA GLN A 187 9.42 16.46 19.65
C GLN A 187 9.85 17.06 18.31
N TYR A 188 10.00 16.23 17.26
CA TYR A 188 10.48 16.68 15.95
C TYR A 188 9.39 16.81 14.88
N GLY A 189 8.15 16.39 15.18
CA GLY A 189 7.06 16.39 14.20
C GLY A 189 7.41 15.57 12.96
N ASP A 190 8.04 14.42 13.17
CA ASP A 190 8.55 13.57 12.10
C ASP A 190 7.43 12.74 11.46
N ALA A 191 7.59 12.36 10.20
CA ALA A 191 6.68 11.40 9.58
C ALA A 191 7.03 9.96 10.00
N PHE A 192 6.02 9.14 10.22
CA PHE A 192 6.17 7.74 10.63
C PHE A 192 5.01 6.87 10.13
N ALA A 193 5.12 5.56 10.31
CA ALA A 193 4.07 4.60 9.99
C ALA A 193 3.69 3.73 11.20
N ILE A 194 2.42 3.35 11.29
CA ILE A 194 1.91 2.33 12.22
C ILE A 194 1.42 1.17 11.34
N ASP A 195 2.11 0.05 11.38
CA ASP A 195 1.95 -1.04 10.41
C ASP A 195 1.77 -2.39 11.12
N PRO A 196 0.70 -3.16 10.83
CA PRO A 196 0.51 -4.49 11.41
C PRO A 196 1.68 -5.44 11.21
N LEU A 197 2.33 -5.38 10.04
CA LEU A 197 3.42 -6.30 9.71
C LEU A 197 4.58 -6.20 10.68
N PHE A 198 4.85 -4.98 11.14
CA PHE A 198 5.94 -4.71 12.04
C PHE A 198 5.62 -5.18 13.45
N ILE A 199 4.38 -4.94 13.89
CA ILE A 199 3.90 -5.39 15.19
C ILE A 199 3.83 -6.94 15.21
N ALA A 200 3.40 -7.58 14.11
CA ALA A 200 3.17 -9.01 14.05
C ALA A 200 4.45 -9.84 13.96
N ARG A 201 5.51 -9.29 13.36
CA ARG A 201 6.80 -9.98 13.22
C ARG A 201 7.58 -10.08 14.52
N ASN A 202 7.15 -9.37 15.56
CA ASN A 202 7.51 -9.68 16.93
C ASN A 202 9.00 -9.94 17.12
N VAL A 203 9.83 -9.05 16.58
CA VAL A 203 11.27 -9.27 16.57
C VAL A 203 11.82 -8.90 17.94
N VAL A 204 11.68 -9.83 18.88
CA VAL A 204 12.09 -9.73 20.30
C VAL A 204 13.58 -9.37 20.42
N ASP A 205 14.37 -9.62 19.39
CA ASP A 205 15.80 -9.33 19.36
C ASP A 205 16.13 -8.41 18.18
N ILE A 206 16.13 -7.10 18.44
CA ILE A 206 16.65 -6.11 17.49
C ILE A 206 18.16 -6.13 17.54
N SER A 207 18.73 -7.27 17.18
CA SER A 207 20.05 -7.31 16.60
C SER A 207 20.11 -6.30 15.45
N ALA A 208 21.31 -5.79 15.15
CA ALA A 208 21.52 -4.89 14.02
C ALA A 208 20.77 -5.42 12.76
N THR A 209 20.84 -6.72 12.49
CA THR A 209 20.19 -7.40 11.37
C THR A 209 18.66 -7.20 11.27
N ASN A 210 17.96 -7.01 12.38
CA ASN A 210 16.49 -6.96 12.43
C ASN A 210 15.89 -5.54 12.38
N ARG A 211 16.71 -4.50 12.38
CA ARG A 211 16.24 -3.12 12.22
C ARG A 211 15.59 -2.84 10.85
N ARG A 212 15.77 -3.71 9.85
CA ARG A 212 15.08 -3.65 8.55
C ARG A 212 13.56 -3.61 8.67
N TYR A 213 13.02 -4.30 9.67
CA TYR A 213 11.57 -4.37 9.87
C TYR A 213 11.00 -3.07 10.47
N ALA A 214 11.84 -2.26 11.09
CA ALA A 214 11.47 -1.01 11.76
C ALA A 214 11.22 0.16 10.81
N ILE A 215 11.38 -0.01 9.50
CA ILE A 215 11.32 1.08 8.52
C ILE A 215 10.44 0.69 7.34
N LEU A 216 9.64 1.64 6.85
CA LEU A 216 8.81 1.50 5.66
C LEU A 216 9.53 2.20 4.48
N PRO A 217 9.69 1.54 3.32
CA PRO A 217 9.26 0.18 2.96
C PRO A 217 10.07 -0.93 3.64
N TYR A 218 9.57 -2.17 3.63
CA TYR A 218 10.36 -3.38 3.96
C TYR A 218 11.46 -3.62 2.92
N ASP A 219 12.48 -2.75 2.90
CA ASP A 219 13.54 -2.83 1.92
C ASP A 219 14.67 -3.77 2.37
N ILE A 220 15.19 -4.51 1.40
CA ILE A 220 16.24 -5.51 1.51
C ILE A 220 17.60 -4.91 1.86
N ASP A 221 17.86 -3.66 1.49
CA ASP A 221 19.20 -3.05 1.54
C ASP A 221 19.56 -2.38 2.86
N TYR A 222 18.65 -2.32 3.83
CA TYR A 222 18.98 -1.76 5.14
C TYR A 222 19.83 -2.75 5.95
N ASP A 223 21.12 -2.90 5.64
CA ASP A 223 22.05 -3.62 6.50
C ASP A 223 22.79 -2.65 7.43
N PRO A 224 22.39 -2.51 8.69
CA PRO A 224 23.13 -1.66 9.63
C PRO A 224 24.44 -2.31 10.09
N SER A 225 24.69 -3.60 9.79
CA SER A 225 25.91 -4.30 10.22
C SER A 225 27.11 -4.03 9.30
N THR A 226 26.86 -3.76 8.02
CA THR A 226 27.91 -3.52 7.00
C THR A 226 28.35 -2.06 6.95
N GLY A 227 27.80 -1.18 7.81
CA GLY A 227 28.14 0.24 7.82
C GLY A 227 27.76 0.96 6.52
N PHE A 228 26.83 0.39 5.72
CA PHE A 228 26.35 1.05 4.51
C PHE A 228 25.76 2.44 4.83
N SER A 229 25.93 3.32 3.84
CA SER A 229 25.96 4.78 3.95
C SER A 229 24.79 5.40 4.74
N PRO A 230 25.04 6.35 5.66
CA PRO A 230 24.02 7.13 6.38
C PRO A 230 23.11 7.96 5.46
N THR A 231 23.35 7.99 4.15
CA THR A 231 22.60 8.80 3.20
C THR A 231 21.17 8.33 2.97
N TRP A 232 20.87 7.02 3.09
CA TRP A 232 19.54 6.49 2.76
C TRP A 232 18.65 6.23 3.97
N GLN A 233 19.22 6.14 5.18
CA GLN A 233 18.44 6.02 6.42
C GLN A 233 17.42 7.16 6.58
N LEU A 234 17.71 8.29 5.92
CA LEU A 234 16.93 9.53 5.90
C LEU A 234 15.59 9.42 5.15
N TYR A 235 15.50 8.47 4.21
CA TYR A 235 14.39 8.35 3.27
C TYR A 235 13.52 7.13 3.54
N HIS A 236 13.44 6.76 4.81
CA HIS A 236 12.50 5.76 5.27
C HIS A 236 11.59 6.37 6.32
N LEU A 237 10.37 5.86 6.40
CA LEU A 237 9.48 6.17 7.52
C LEU A 237 9.77 5.19 8.65
N GLY A 238 10.09 5.72 9.82
CA GLY A 238 10.16 4.90 11.02
C GLY A 238 8.80 4.25 11.28
N ARG A 239 8.79 2.97 11.60
CA ARG A 239 7.61 2.27 12.09
C ARG A 239 7.56 2.36 13.60
N ILE A 240 6.37 2.66 14.11
CA ILE A 240 6.09 2.78 15.53
C ILE A 240 5.10 1.69 15.90
N THR A 241 5.33 1.06 17.07
CA THR A 241 4.30 0.23 17.70
C THR A 241 3.56 1.08 18.75
N TYR A 242 2.29 0.78 18.97
CA TYR A 242 1.64 1.21 20.20
C TYR A 242 1.97 0.18 21.29
N PRO A 243 2.06 0.59 22.55
CA PRO A 243 2.39 -0.32 23.62
C PRO A 243 1.19 -1.27 23.77
N ASP A 244 1.49 -2.49 24.17
CA ASP A 244 0.46 -3.38 24.66
C ASP A 244 -0.40 -2.63 25.68
N MET A 245 -1.70 -2.56 25.41
CA MET A 245 -2.65 -1.89 26.30
C MET A 245 -2.85 -2.68 27.61
N SER A 246 -2.12 -3.78 27.83
CA SER A 246 -2.07 -4.51 29.10
C SER A 246 -1.76 -3.55 30.27
N PRO A 247 -2.73 -3.29 31.15
CA PRO A 247 -2.55 -2.50 32.37
C PRO A 247 -1.68 -3.19 33.43
N THR A 248 -1.20 -4.42 33.17
CA THR A 248 -0.30 -5.12 34.11
C THR A 248 1.11 -4.55 34.00
N GLY A 249 1.22 -3.30 34.47
CA GLY A 249 2.46 -2.65 34.86
C GLY A 249 3.11 -3.43 35.99
N VAL A 250 3.74 -4.56 35.65
CA VAL A 250 4.81 -5.11 36.44
C VAL A 250 5.97 -4.13 36.25
N MET A 251 5.96 -3.10 37.10
CA MET A 251 7.09 -2.24 37.43
C MET A 251 8.20 -3.09 38.06
N ALA A 252 8.67 -4.14 37.38
CA ALA A 252 9.88 -4.85 37.73
C ALA A 252 11.05 -3.92 37.39
N ALA A 253 11.34 -3.05 38.35
CA ALA A 253 12.44 -2.11 38.34
C ALA A 253 13.78 -2.86 38.19
N ALA A 254 14.29 -3.00 36.97
CA ALA A 254 15.71 -3.11 36.63
C ALA A 254 15.93 -3.37 35.14
N THR A 255 15.00 -4.05 34.48
CA THR A 255 15.12 -4.39 33.06
C THR A 255 14.08 -3.58 32.31
N PRO A 256 14.44 -2.77 31.29
CA PRO A 256 13.45 -2.15 30.43
C PRO A 256 12.51 -3.27 29.96
N PRO A 257 11.20 -3.16 30.17
CA PRO A 257 10.27 -4.20 29.78
C PRO A 257 10.53 -4.48 28.31
N LEU A 258 10.96 -5.71 28.00
CA LEU A 258 11.05 -6.17 26.63
C LEU A 258 9.70 -5.83 26.00
N PRO A 259 9.68 -5.16 24.83
CA PRO A 259 8.45 -4.70 24.21
C PRO A 259 7.46 -5.86 24.21
N SER A 260 6.39 -5.75 25.00
CA SER A 260 5.53 -6.89 25.21
C SER A 260 4.89 -7.22 23.87
N THR A 261 5.12 -8.46 23.50
CA THR A 261 4.85 -8.99 22.19
C THR A 261 3.33 -9.02 22.02
N THR A 262 2.76 -8.06 21.29
CA THR A 262 1.33 -8.13 20.99
C THR A 262 1.09 -9.38 20.15
N PRO A 263 0.24 -10.32 20.58
CA PRO A 263 0.01 -11.55 19.82
C PRO A 263 -0.43 -11.25 18.37
N PRO A 264 0.07 -11.98 17.37
CA PRO A 264 -0.30 -11.77 15.96
C PRO A 264 -1.82 -11.79 15.71
N SER A 265 -2.57 -12.59 16.45
CA SER A 265 -4.05 -12.65 16.39
C SER A 265 -4.73 -11.31 16.67
N ILE A 266 -4.20 -10.54 17.62
CA ILE A 266 -4.72 -9.24 17.99
C ILE A 266 -4.44 -8.23 16.88
N ILE A 267 -3.23 -8.25 16.34
CA ILE A 267 -2.79 -7.29 15.35
C ILE A 267 -3.58 -7.49 14.07
N GLU A 268 -3.76 -8.74 13.66
CA GLU A 268 -4.64 -9.08 12.56
C GLU A 268 -6.06 -8.62 12.85
N GLN A 269 -6.61 -8.79 14.05
CA GLN A 269 -7.95 -8.29 14.36
C GLN A 269 -8.07 -6.76 14.28
N VAL A 270 -7.04 -6.02 14.69
CA VAL A 270 -7.05 -4.54 14.66
C VAL A 270 -6.89 -4.04 13.23
N PHE A 271 -5.99 -4.62 12.44
CA PHE A 271 -5.59 -4.11 11.14
C PHE A 271 -6.18 -4.86 9.95
N THR A 272 -7.00 -5.88 10.17
CA THR A 272 -7.82 -6.50 9.12
C THR A 272 -9.24 -5.95 9.21
N PHE A 273 -9.82 -5.69 8.06
CA PHE A 273 -11.23 -5.33 7.98
C PHE A 273 -12.05 -6.61 7.78
N GLY A 274 -13.02 -6.84 8.69
CA GLY A 274 -14.05 -7.86 8.51
C GLY A 274 -14.94 -7.48 7.34
N ASP A 275 -14.70 -8.11 6.19
CA ASP A 275 -15.41 -7.88 4.93
C ASP A 275 -16.87 -8.40 4.94
N ASP A 276 -17.24 -9.12 6.00
CA ASP A 276 -18.55 -9.73 6.11
C ASP A 276 -19.56 -8.77 6.71
N ILE A 277 -20.73 -8.73 6.07
CA ILE A 277 -21.92 -7.92 6.39
C ILE A 277 -22.02 -7.72 7.90
N ILE A 278 -21.62 -6.55 8.37
CA ILE A 278 -21.86 -6.15 9.75
C ILE A 278 -23.36 -5.98 9.83
N PHE A 279 -24.04 -6.95 10.45
CA PHE A 279 -25.41 -6.74 10.89
C PHE A 279 -25.38 -5.56 11.86
N ASP A 280 -26.03 -4.47 11.48
CA ASP A 280 -26.31 -3.37 12.42
C ASP A 280 -27.17 -3.98 13.53
N VAL A 281 -26.53 -4.38 14.62
CA VAL A 281 -27.25 -4.76 15.83
C VAL A 281 -27.94 -3.49 16.29
N GLU A 282 -29.28 -3.50 16.24
CA GLU A 282 -30.13 -2.38 16.68
C GLU A 282 -29.61 -1.83 18.02
N ARG A 283 -29.03 -0.64 17.98
CA ARG A 283 -28.48 0.02 19.16
C ARG A 283 -29.64 0.58 19.95
N ASN A 284 -30.02 -0.10 21.03
CA ASN A 284 -31.06 0.37 21.94
C ASN A 284 -30.60 1.52 22.87
N GLN A 285 -29.32 1.93 22.83
CA GLN A 285 -28.80 3.04 23.63
C GLN A 285 -27.89 3.98 22.81
N PRO A 286 -28.13 5.30 22.83
CA PRO A 286 -27.36 6.29 22.04
C PRO A 286 -25.91 6.48 22.52
N ASP A 287 -25.58 6.11 23.76
CA ASP A 287 -24.25 6.32 24.36
C ASP A 287 -23.37 5.07 24.45
N GLN A 288 -23.85 3.92 23.95
CA GLN A 288 -22.98 2.75 23.81
C GLN A 288 -22.06 2.96 22.60
N ARG A 289 -20.91 3.63 22.84
CA ARG A 289 -19.75 3.48 21.97
C ARG A 289 -19.50 1.98 21.87
N ALA A 290 -19.42 1.44 20.65
CA ALA A 290 -19.07 0.05 20.41
C ALA A 290 -17.71 -0.20 21.06
N ARG A 291 -17.70 -0.67 22.31
CA ARG A 291 -16.49 -1.24 22.88
C ARG A 291 -16.29 -2.52 22.10
N ALA A 292 -15.11 -2.68 21.53
CA ALA A 292 -14.70 -3.94 20.90
C ALA A 292 -14.69 -5.02 21.99
N SER A 293 -15.86 -5.60 22.26
CA SER A 293 -15.98 -6.81 23.04
C SER A 293 -15.55 -7.93 22.14
N VAL A 294 -14.59 -8.72 22.59
CA VAL A 294 -14.11 -9.85 21.82
C VAL A 294 -14.56 -11.12 22.52
N LEU A 295 -14.97 -12.10 21.73
CA LEU A 295 -15.19 -13.46 22.21
C LEU A 295 -13.81 -14.09 22.38
N TRP A 296 -13.48 -14.52 23.58
CA TRP A 296 -12.22 -15.18 23.89
C TRP A 296 -12.32 -16.69 23.62
N ASN A 297 -11.17 -17.35 23.43
CA ASN A 297 -11.08 -18.81 23.27
C ASN A 297 -11.65 -19.57 24.48
N THR A 298 -11.72 -18.93 25.65
CA THR A 298 -12.37 -19.42 26.86
C THR A 298 -13.91 -19.37 26.81
N GLY A 299 -14.49 -18.81 25.76
CA GLY A 299 -15.92 -18.60 25.59
C GLY A 299 -16.46 -17.37 26.33
N THR A 300 -15.61 -16.59 27.01
CA THR A 300 -16.01 -15.34 27.64
C THR A 300 -16.10 -14.21 26.62
N VAL A 301 -17.00 -13.26 26.83
CA VAL A 301 -17.07 -12.02 26.06
C VAL A 301 -16.56 -10.90 26.97
N GLY A 302 -15.48 -10.23 26.57
CA GLY A 302 -14.80 -9.25 27.42
C GLY A 302 -14.20 -8.08 26.65
N PRO A 303 -13.85 -6.98 27.33
CA PRO A 303 -13.16 -5.85 26.70
C PRO A 303 -11.77 -6.27 26.23
N TYR A 304 -11.28 -5.60 25.20
CA TYR A 304 -9.92 -5.78 24.70
C TYR A 304 -8.98 -4.64 25.15
N PRO A 305 -7.74 -4.92 25.63
CA PRO A 305 -7.26 -6.21 26.13
C PRO A 305 -7.88 -6.54 27.50
N ASP A 306 -8.00 -7.83 27.82
CA ASP A 306 -8.38 -8.27 29.17
C ASP A 306 -7.11 -8.32 30.05
N PRO A 307 -6.98 -7.46 31.07
CA PRO A 307 -5.83 -7.47 31.98
C PRO A 307 -5.67 -8.78 32.77
N THR A 308 -6.72 -9.59 32.82
CA THR A 308 -6.77 -10.84 33.60
C THR A 308 -6.60 -12.09 32.73
N ALA A 309 -6.60 -11.94 31.41
CA ALA A 309 -6.39 -13.03 30.48
C ALA A 309 -5.02 -13.67 30.70
N GLY A 310 -5.01 -15.01 30.86
CA GLY A 310 -3.76 -15.76 30.91
C GLY A 310 -3.02 -15.65 29.57
N ALA A 311 -1.71 -15.95 29.55
CA ALA A 311 -0.93 -15.98 28.31
C ALA A 311 -1.47 -16.97 27.25
N THR A 312 -2.36 -17.88 27.65
CA THR A 312 -3.05 -18.86 26.80
C THR A 312 -4.40 -18.38 26.27
N ASP A 313 -4.92 -17.28 26.80
CA ASP A 313 -6.22 -16.75 26.41
C ASP A 313 -6.02 -15.80 25.23
N PHE A 314 -6.74 -16.05 24.14
CA PHE A 314 -6.67 -15.23 22.94
C PHE A 314 -8.06 -14.94 22.41
N PRO A 315 -8.26 -13.76 21.80
CA PRO A 315 -9.49 -13.46 21.11
C PRO A 315 -9.74 -14.48 20.00
N LEU A 316 -10.93 -15.10 20.01
CA LEU A 316 -11.43 -15.85 18.87
C LEU A 316 -11.58 -14.88 17.69
N ARG A 317 -10.99 -15.27 16.58
CA ARG A 317 -11.12 -14.53 15.34
C ARG A 317 -12.55 -14.67 14.83
N GLN A 318 -13.14 -13.55 14.48
CA GLN A 318 -14.26 -13.58 13.55
C GLN A 318 -13.75 -14.26 12.27
N GLN A 319 -14.48 -15.24 11.77
CA GLN A 319 -14.15 -15.85 10.47
C GLN A 319 -14.35 -14.76 9.41
N ASN A 320 -13.24 -14.12 9.01
CA ASN A 320 -13.20 -13.19 7.90
C ASN A 320 -12.14 -13.69 6.92
N ALA A 321 -12.31 -13.41 5.63
CA ALA A 321 -11.31 -13.74 4.63
C ALA A 321 -10.02 -12.89 4.77
N ALA A 322 -10.02 -11.88 5.65
CA ALA A 322 -8.93 -10.94 5.91
C ALA A 322 -8.31 -10.34 4.63
N HIS A 323 -9.12 -10.19 3.58
CA HIS A 323 -8.66 -9.71 2.28
C HIS A 323 -8.26 -8.25 2.30
N TYR A 324 -8.82 -7.45 3.21
CA TYR A 324 -8.50 -6.03 3.34
C TYR A 324 -7.72 -5.83 4.63
N THR A 325 -6.51 -5.31 4.49
CA THR A 325 -5.68 -4.86 5.60
C THR A 325 -5.48 -3.36 5.50
N TRP A 326 -5.13 -2.74 6.60
CA TRP A 326 -4.78 -1.32 6.59
C TRP A 326 -3.54 -1.05 7.42
N MET A 327 -2.86 0.03 7.10
CA MET A 327 -1.80 0.63 7.91
C MET A 327 -2.01 2.14 8.00
N LEU A 328 -1.31 2.80 8.91
CA LEU A 328 -1.34 4.25 9.03
C LEU A 328 0.01 4.81 8.62
N THR A 329 -0.05 5.93 7.91
CA THR A 329 1.08 6.83 7.77
C THR A 329 0.69 8.17 8.37
N VAL A 330 1.58 8.73 9.17
CA VAL A 330 1.36 9.97 9.89
C VAL A 330 2.44 10.94 9.44
N SER A 331 2.02 12.12 9.01
CA SER A 331 2.93 13.19 8.60
C SER A 331 2.50 14.49 9.26
N PRO A 332 3.42 15.39 9.64
CA PRO A 332 3.05 16.72 10.14
C PRO A 332 2.14 17.43 9.12
N ALA A 333 1.07 18.06 9.59
CA ALA A 333 0.19 18.81 8.71
C ALA A 333 0.94 20.02 8.11
N ALA A 334 0.61 20.38 6.87
CA ALA A 334 1.25 21.51 6.18
C ALA A 334 1.12 22.84 6.96
N THR A 335 0.06 23.01 7.75
CA THR A 335 -0.18 24.20 8.59
C THR A 335 0.74 24.27 9.82
N GLU A 336 1.31 23.14 10.25
CA GLU A 336 2.21 23.09 11.41
C GLU A 336 3.66 23.39 11.01
N ILE A 337 3.91 23.62 9.72
CA ILE A 337 5.20 24.05 9.21
C ILE A 337 5.47 25.48 9.70
N GLY A 338 6.04 25.62 10.90
CA GLY A 338 5.97 26.90 11.60
C GLY A 338 6.04 26.83 13.12
N GLY A 339 5.49 25.77 13.72
CA GLY A 339 5.27 25.68 15.16
C GLY A 339 6.43 25.06 15.94
N THR A 340 6.50 25.33 17.24
CA THR A 340 7.37 24.63 18.21
C THR A 340 6.65 23.46 18.91
N SER A 341 5.33 23.38 18.76
CA SER A 341 4.49 22.29 19.26
C SER A 341 3.70 21.74 18.08
N PHE A 342 3.98 20.50 17.67
CA PHE A 342 3.25 19.86 16.59
C PHE A 342 1.99 19.22 17.13
N ARG A 343 0.86 19.89 16.89
CA ARG A 343 -0.43 19.38 17.34
C ARG A 343 -1.19 18.73 16.20
N LYS A 344 -1.00 19.15 14.96
CA LYS A 344 -1.78 18.64 13.82
C LYS A 344 -0.96 17.72 12.93
N TYR A 345 -1.49 16.53 12.72
CA TYR A 345 -0.91 15.54 11.81
C TYR A 345 -1.92 15.19 10.73
N THR A 346 -1.44 15.05 9.51
CA THR A 346 -2.17 14.38 8.44
C THR A 346 -1.98 12.89 8.61
N VAL A 347 -3.05 12.21 9.02
CA VAL A 347 -3.09 10.75 9.21
C VAL A 347 -3.75 10.14 7.99
N SER A 348 -3.04 9.25 7.31
CA SER A 348 -3.54 8.54 6.14
C SER A 348 -3.67 7.05 6.45
N ALA A 349 -4.92 6.56 6.42
CA ALA A 349 -5.22 5.14 6.47
C ALA A 349 -5.06 4.56 5.07
N VAL A 350 -4.06 3.70 4.92
CA VAL A 350 -3.66 3.07 3.66
C VAL A 350 -4.26 1.68 3.63
N VAL A 351 -5.20 1.44 2.72
CA VAL A 351 -5.94 0.19 2.59
C VAL A 351 -5.31 -0.64 1.48
N SER A 352 -4.94 -1.87 1.82
CA SER A 352 -4.37 -2.83 0.91
C SER A 352 -5.25 -4.07 0.76
N HIS A 353 -5.33 -4.59 -0.46
CA HIS A 353 -6.07 -5.82 -0.74
C HIS A 353 -5.11 -6.99 -0.97
N ARG A 354 -5.25 -8.03 -0.14
CA ARG A 354 -4.40 -9.24 -0.12
C ARG A 354 -2.91 -8.94 0.07
N ARG A 355 -2.60 -7.88 0.81
CA ARG A 355 -1.22 -7.56 1.24
C ARG A 355 -0.61 -8.78 1.90
N ASN A 356 0.58 -9.17 1.45
CA ASN A 356 1.30 -10.30 2.03
C ASN A 356 1.79 -9.96 3.45
N THR A 357 1.05 -10.37 4.48
CA THR A 357 1.42 -10.16 5.88
C THR A 357 2.51 -11.12 6.39
N ALA A 358 2.91 -12.10 5.58
CA ALA A 358 4.03 -12.98 5.89
C ALA A 358 5.33 -12.54 5.20
N TYR A 359 5.35 -11.37 4.55
CA TYR A 359 6.43 -10.96 3.66
C TYR A 359 7.81 -10.88 4.32
N THR A 360 8.69 -11.82 3.99
CA THR A 360 10.13 -11.73 4.26
C THR A 360 10.79 -10.98 3.12
N PRO A 361 11.59 -9.93 3.39
CA PRO A 361 12.44 -9.32 2.38
C PRO A 361 13.24 -10.43 1.69
N PRO A 362 13.25 -10.52 0.35
CA PRO A 362 14.07 -11.48 -0.36
C PRO A 362 15.53 -11.27 0.03
N THR A 363 16.38 -12.26 -0.21
CA THR A 363 17.83 -12.10 -0.11
C THR A 363 18.39 -11.81 -1.50
N PRO A 364 19.38 -10.91 -1.67
CA PRO A 364 19.95 -10.67 -2.98
C PRO A 364 20.59 -11.95 -3.54
N PRO A 365 20.64 -12.12 -4.88
CA PRO A 365 20.17 -11.19 -5.91
C PRO A 365 18.65 -11.20 -6.09
N LEU A 366 18.06 -10.04 -6.42
CA LEU A 366 16.65 -9.93 -6.79
C LEU A 366 16.41 -10.53 -8.17
N ASP A 367 15.31 -11.25 -8.34
CA ASP A 367 14.79 -11.65 -9.64
C ASP A 367 13.51 -10.85 -10.00
N ALA A 368 13.10 -10.89 -11.27
CA ALA A 368 11.96 -10.11 -11.73
C ALA A 368 10.61 -10.66 -11.22
N GLU A 369 10.58 -11.94 -10.83
CA GLU A 369 9.38 -12.66 -10.41
C GLU A 369 9.09 -12.47 -8.92
N ASN A 370 10.12 -12.30 -8.08
CA ASN A 370 10.06 -12.15 -6.63
C ASN A 370 10.42 -10.73 -6.20
N MET A 371 9.99 -9.74 -6.97
CA MET A 371 10.19 -8.34 -6.63
C MET A 371 9.46 -8.00 -5.31
N PRO A 372 10.12 -7.34 -4.33
CA PRO A 372 9.46 -6.83 -3.12
C PRO A 372 8.17 -6.10 -3.45
N PRO A 373 7.02 -6.36 -2.80
CA PRO A 373 5.79 -5.61 -3.02
C PRO A 373 5.87 -4.16 -2.50
N GLU A 374 6.85 -3.86 -1.64
CA GLU A 374 7.15 -2.53 -1.09
C GLU A 374 8.56 -2.12 -1.47
N ARG A 375 8.72 -0.98 -2.16
CA ARG A 375 10.00 -0.58 -2.77
C ARG A 375 10.27 0.90 -2.58
N LEU A 376 11.54 1.28 -2.48
CA LEU A 376 11.97 2.67 -2.47
C LEU A 376 12.49 3.08 -3.85
N ALA A 377 11.89 4.09 -4.47
CA ALA A 377 12.39 4.72 -5.68
C ALA A 377 12.83 6.16 -5.39
N VAL A 378 13.75 6.69 -6.19
CA VAL A 378 14.01 8.13 -6.21
C VAL A 378 12.94 8.78 -7.09
N ALA A 379 12.37 9.89 -6.63
CA ALA A 379 11.32 10.61 -7.32
C ALA A 379 11.81 12.02 -7.69
N THR A 380 11.88 12.30 -8.98
CA THR A 380 12.22 13.63 -9.50
C THR A 380 10.99 14.23 -10.17
N LEU A 381 10.48 15.34 -9.64
CA LEU A 381 9.34 16.03 -10.22
C LEU A 381 9.80 16.81 -11.46
N ALA A 382 9.12 16.62 -12.59
CA ALA A 382 9.41 17.34 -13.83
C ALA A 382 8.90 18.79 -13.81
N GLY A 383 8.01 19.13 -12.87
CA GLY A 383 7.43 20.46 -12.70
C GLY A 383 7.47 20.98 -11.26
N GLY A 384 6.65 21.99 -10.97
CA GLY A 384 6.58 22.62 -9.64
C GLY A 384 5.91 21.78 -8.54
N GLY A 385 5.45 20.57 -8.87
CA GLY A 385 4.79 19.62 -7.96
C GLY A 385 3.35 19.96 -7.57
N PHE A 386 2.72 20.93 -8.23
CA PHE A 386 1.30 21.25 -8.02
C PHE A 386 0.41 20.09 -8.44
N GLY A 387 -0.48 19.65 -7.54
CA GLY A 387 -1.38 18.53 -7.76
C GLY A 387 -0.70 17.16 -7.97
N GLY A 388 0.57 17.00 -7.61
CA GLY A 388 1.39 15.83 -7.94
C GLY A 388 2.15 16.00 -9.26
N GLY A 389 1.44 16.13 -10.38
CA GLY A 389 2.03 16.39 -11.70
C GLY A 389 2.87 15.23 -12.24
N ASP A 390 3.77 15.52 -13.19
CA ASP A 390 4.64 14.52 -13.79
C ASP A 390 5.87 14.25 -12.93
N VAL A 391 6.12 12.97 -12.65
CA VAL A 391 7.20 12.48 -11.81
C VAL A 391 8.00 11.42 -12.54
N ILE A 392 9.31 11.54 -12.47
CA ILE A 392 10.27 10.56 -12.95
C ILE A 392 10.67 9.70 -11.76
N LEU A 393 10.33 8.42 -11.81
CA LEU A 393 10.79 7.41 -10.87
C LEU A 393 12.09 6.82 -11.38
N SER A 394 13.11 6.72 -10.54
CA SER A 394 14.35 6.03 -10.87
C SER A 394 14.75 5.07 -9.76
N VAL A 395 15.46 4.02 -10.14
CA VAL A 395 16.02 3.07 -9.18
C VAL A 395 17.16 3.76 -8.40
N PRO A 396 17.23 3.61 -7.06
CA PRO A 396 18.32 4.22 -6.28
C PRO A 396 19.71 3.67 -6.68
N ASP A 397 20.75 4.50 -6.58
CA ASP A 397 22.10 4.20 -7.09
C ASP A 397 22.74 2.91 -6.51
N ASN A 398 22.34 2.48 -5.32
CA ASN A 398 22.85 1.25 -4.69
C ASN A 398 22.32 -0.04 -5.36
N TYR A 399 21.19 0.03 -6.08
CA TYR A 399 20.65 -1.10 -6.82
C TYR A 399 21.24 -1.19 -8.25
N LEU A 400 22.18 -0.34 -8.62
CA LEU A 400 22.86 -0.39 -9.92
C LEU A 400 23.65 -1.69 -10.15
N ASN A 401 23.80 -2.52 -9.11
CA ASN A 401 24.36 -3.88 -9.21
C ASN A 401 23.37 -4.92 -9.76
N MET A 402 22.13 -4.55 -10.10
CA MET A 402 21.18 -5.44 -10.82
C MET A 402 21.62 -5.74 -12.27
N GLY A 403 22.76 -5.21 -12.70
CA GLY A 403 23.34 -5.44 -14.02
C GLY A 403 22.60 -4.70 -15.12
N THR A 404 22.67 -5.22 -16.35
CA THR A 404 22.00 -4.65 -17.54
C THR A 404 20.64 -5.29 -17.82
N ASN A 405 20.08 -6.05 -16.86
CA ASN A 405 18.83 -6.78 -17.07
C ASN A 405 17.63 -5.83 -16.96
N ILE A 406 17.15 -5.34 -18.10
CA ILE A 406 16.00 -4.44 -18.19
C ILE A 406 14.74 -5.00 -17.49
N ALA A 407 14.52 -6.32 -17.51
CA ALA A 407 13.35 -6.93 -16.88
C ALA A 407 13.32 -6.74 -15.35
N LEU A 408 14.49 -6.62 -14.72
CA LEU A 408 14.59 -6.32 -13.28
C LEU A 408 14.18 -4.88 -12.98
N TYR A 409 14.65 -3.92 -13.77
CA TYR A 409 14.29 -2.52 -13.61
C TYR A 409 12.82 -2.27 -13.94
N ASP A 410 12.28 -2.97 -14.95
CA ASP A 410 10.85 -2.98 -15.27
C ASP A 410 10.00 -3.49 -14.12
N ALA A 411 10.38 -4.63 -13.52
CA ALA A 411 9.71 -5.18 -12.36
C ALA A 411 9.84 -4.27 -11.11
N TYR A 412 11.00 -3.66 -10.89
CA TYR A 412 11.26 -2.79 -9.73
C TYR A 412 10.44 -1.49 -9.79
N LEU A 413 10.42 -0.83 -10.95
CA LEU A 413 9.65 0.39 -11.18
C LEU A 413 8.22 0.12 -11.61
N LYS A 414 7.75 -1.13 -11.51
CA LYS A 414 6.39 -1.49 -11.91
C LYS A 414 5.38 -0.74 -11.05
N VAL A 415 4.55 0.05 -11.72
CA VAL A 415 3.43 0.79 -11.13
C VAL A 415 2.28 0.73 -12.14
N LYS A 416 1.03 0.73 -11.67
CA LYS A 416 -0.17 0.69 -12.53
C LYS A 416 -1.00 1.96 -12.35
N PRO A 417 -1.68 2.43 -13.41
CA PRO A 417 -2.74 3.43 -13.26
C PRO A 417 -3.77 2.99 -12.23
N GLY A 418 -4.18 3.91 -11.37
CA GLY A 418 -5.10 3.68 -10.26
C GLY A 418 -4.45 3.22 -8.96
N ASN A 419 -3.19 2.75 -8.97
CA ASN A 419 -2.45 2.45 -7.74
C ASN A 419 -2.10 3.73 -6.98
N TRP A 420 -1.64 3.56 -5.75
CA TRP A 420 -1.15 4.64 -4.90
C TRP A 420 0.35 4.53 -4.68
N ILE A 421 1.02 5.67 -4.64
CA ILE A 421 2.41 5.79 -4.20
C ILE A 421 2.52 6.88 -3.15
N MET A 422 3.53 6.78 -2.29
CA MET A 422 3.80 7.80 -1.28
C MET A 422 5.07 8.55 -1.64
N LEU A 423 4.99 9.87 -1.76
CA LEU A 423 6.19 10.70 -1.84
C LEU A 423 6.68 11.02 -0.42
N LEU A 424 7.99 10.96 -0.23
CA LEU A 424 8.70 11.19 1.02
C LEU A 424 9.88 12.12 0.75
N ARG A 425 10.09 13.13 1.59
CA ARG A 425 11.29 13.96 1.54
C ARG A 425 11.67 14.49 2.92
N LEU A 426 12.89 15.02 3.03
CA LEU A 426 13.27 15.89 4.13
C LEU A 426 12.83 17.33 3.86
N LYS A 427 12.36 18.00 4.91
CA LYS A 427 12.04 19.42 4.91
C LYS A 427 12.81 20.10 6.04
N ALA A 428 13.49 21.19 5.74
CA ALA A 428 14.21 21.96 6.73
C ALA A 428 13.23 22.61 7.71
N ASP A 429 13.60 22.57 8.98
CA ASP A 429 12.93 23.33 10.04
C ASP A 429 14.00 23.77 11.04
N LEU A 430 14.49 25.00 10.86
CA LEU A 430 15.57 25.60 11.65
C LEU A 430 15.23 25.74 13.15
N ARG A 431 13.98 25.50 13.54
CA ARG A 431 13.55 25.51 14.95
C ARG A 431 13.84 24.20 15.65
N LEU A 432 13.99 23.10 14.90
CA LEU A 432 14.34 21.81 15.46
C LEU A 432 15.82 21.79 15.84
N PRO A 433 16.22 21.07 16.90
CA PRO A 433 17.63 20.82 17.13
C PRO A 433 18.23 20.01 15.98
N ALA A 434 19.53 20.15 15.78
CA ALA A 434 20.26 19.32 14.83
C ALA A 434 20.11 17.83 15.21
N ARG A 435 19.72 17.01 14.24
CA ARG A 435 19.38 15.61 14.46
C ARG A 435 20.49 14.69 14.00
N ALA A 436 21.06 13.91 14.91
CA ALA A 436 22.14 12.98 14.60
C ALA A 436 21.73 11.92 13.57
N ASP A 437 20.48 11.46 13.62
CA ASP A 437 19.90 10.52 12.65
C ASP A 437 19.68 11.17 11.27
N LEU A 438 19.69 12.50 11.20
CA LEU A 438 19.58 13.27 9.96
C LEU A 438 20.89 13.95 9.55
N ASN A 439 22.05 13.35 9.85
CA ASN A 439 23.38 13.95 9.58
C ASN A 439 23.54 15.37 10.17
N ASN A 440 23.01 15.58 11.38
CA ASN A 440 22.96 16.87 12.09
C ASN A 440 22.19 17.98 11.35
N LEU A 441 21.28 17.62 10.44
CA LEU A 441 20.37 18.57 9.83
C LEU A 441 19.24 18.95 10.80
N GLN A 442 18.83 20.21 10.74
CA GLN A 442 17.59 20.69 11.37
C GLN A 442 16.44 20.45 10.40
N ALA A 443 16.01 19.18 10.30
CA ALA A 443 15.05 18.74 9.31
C ALA A 443 14.08 17.71 9.90
N ARG A 444 13.02 17.42 9.14
CA ARG A 444 12.03 16.38 9.43
C ARG A 444 11.59 15.70 8.14
N ARG A 445 11.05 14.49 8.26
CA ARG A 445 10.42 13.79 7.14
C ARG A 445 9.00 14.29 6.97
N VAL A 446 8.61 14.51 5.73
CA VAL A 446 7.24 14.78 5.32
C VAL A 446 6.83 13.79 4.25
N ALA A 447 5.59 13.30 4.33
CA ALA A 447 5.09 12.25 3.46
C ALA A 447 3.69 12.59 2.98
N SER A 448 3.36 12.24 1.73
CA SER A 448 2.03 12.41 1.17
C SER A 448 1.74 11.34 0.14
N TRP A 449 0.49 10.90 0.08
CA TRP A 449 0.02 9.88 -0.85
C TRP A 449 -0.56 10.49 -2.11
N TYR A 450 -0.26 9.85 -3.24
CA TYR A 450 -0.66 10.26 -4.57
C TYR A 450 -1.26 9.08 -5.30
N ARG A 451 -2.32 9.35 -6.05
CA ARG A 451 -2.90 8.38 -6.98
C ARG A 451 -2.16 8.45 -8.30
N VAL A 452 -1.83 7.31 -8.86
CA VAL A 452 -1.19 7.21 -10.16
C VAL A 452 -2.26 7.33 -11.24
N VAL A 453 -2.16 8.35 -12.09
CA VAL A 453 -3.11 8.62 -13.18
C VAL A 453 -2.70 7.89 -14.45
N SER A 454 -1.43 8.02 -14.82
CA SER A 454 -0.83 7.38 -15.99
C SER A 454 0.60 6.96 -15.69
N VAL A 455 1.05 5.96 -16.44
CA VAL A 455 2.37 5.36 -16.34
C VAL A 455 2.87 5.16 -17.77
N ASP A 456 4.11 5.53 -18.05
CA ASP A 456 4.73 5.21 -19.34
C ASP A 456 4.85 3.70 -19.53
N ASP A 457 4.69 3.25 -20.78
CA ASP A 457 4.66 1.82 -21.11
C ASP A 457 6.03 1.12 -20.90
N GLU A 458 7.13 1.86 -21.04
CA GLU A 458 8.50 1.31 -21.03
C GLU A 458 9.38 1.99 -19.99
N VAL A 459 10.29 1.23 -19.37
CA VAL A 459 11.41 1.77 -18.61
C VAL A 459 12.53 2.15 -19.57
N VAL A 460 12.98 3.39 -19.51
CA VAL A 460 14.02 3.93 -20.39
C VAL A 460 15.29 4.19 -19.58
N GLN A 461 16.46 3.97 -20.18
CA GLN A 461 17.72 4.37 -19.57
C GLN A 461 18.08 5.80 -19.98
N GLU A 462 18.16 6.72 -19.02
CA GLU A 462 18.53 8.11 -19.24
C GLU A 462 19.69 8.50 -18.32
N SER A 463 20.78 9.02 -18.91
CA SER A 463 21.99 9.40 -18.17
C SER A 463 22.56 8.29 -17.27
N GLY A 464 22.39 7.04 -17.68
CA GLY A 464 22.84 5.86 -16.92
C GLY A 464 21.82 5.30 -15.93
N ASN A 465 20.75 6.04 -15.62
CA ASN A 465 19.71 5.62 -14.70
C ASN A 465 18.52 5.03 -15.44
N TRP A 466 17.98 3.92 -14.93
CA TRP A 466 16.72 3.38 -15.41
C TRP A 466 15.57 4.16 -14.78
N ILE A 467 14.72 4.73 -15.63
CA ILE A 467 13.64 5.60 -15.22
C ILE A 467 12.29 5.17 -15.79
N ARG A 468 11.23 5.50 -15.08
CA ARG A 468 9.85 5.40 -15.53
C ARG A 468 9.12 6.69 -15.20
N ARG A 469 8.41 7.27 -16.18
CA ARG A 469 7.60 8.46 -15.93
C ARG A 469 6.20 8.07 -15.52
N VAL A 470 5.66 8.79 -14.55
CA VAL A 470 4.32 8.62 -14.02
C VAL A 470 3.69 10.00 -13.85
N THR A 471 2.38 10.09 -14.06
CA THR A 471 1.61 11.29 -13.71
C THR A 471 0.83 10.99 -12.45
N LEU A 472 0.93 11.89 -11.48
CA LEU A 472 0.34 11.76 -10.16
C LEU A 472 -0.78 12.77 -9.95
N ASP A 473 -1.80 12.36 -9.20
CA ASP A 473 -2.89 13.19 -8.70
C ASP A 473 -2.89 13.16 -7.17
N GLY A 474 -2.80 14.33 -6.54
CA GLY A 474 -2.70 14.46 -5.10
C GLY A 474 -2.50 15.89 -4.62
N PRO A 475 -2.05 16.09 -3.37
CA PRO A 475 -1.78 17.43 -2.84
C PRO A 475 -0.58 18.10 -3.54
N ASP A 476 -0.39 19.39 -3.31
CA ASP A 476 0.82 20.07 -3.79
C ASP A 476 2.07 19.52 -3.10
N TRP A 477 3.09 19.24 -3.90
CA TRP A 477 4.41 18.83 -3.44
C TRP A 477 5.44 19.91 -3.72
N GLU A 478 6.21 20.28 -2.71
CA GLU A 478 7.35 21.17 -2.91
C GLU A 478 8.52 20.32 -3.46
N PRO A 479 9.07 20.61 -4.65
CA PRO A 479 10.03 19.70 -5.31
C PRO A 479 11.43 19.73 -4.70
N SER A 480 11.79 20.83 -4.03
CA SER A 480 13.10 20.98 -3.38
C SER A 480 13.00 21.86 -2.14
N ASP A 481 13.97 21.74 -1.25
CA ASP A 481 14.17 22.65 -0.12
C ASP A 481 15.61 23.15 -0.18
N PRO A 482 15.86 24.44 -0.46
CA PRO A 482 17.21 24.97 -0.66
C PRO A 482 18.07 24.93 0.61
N LEU A 483 17.45 24.77 1.79
CA LEU A 483 18.17 24.67 3.06
C LEU A 483 18.68 23.23 3.32
N ILE A 484 18.19 22.26 2.56
CA ILE A 484 18.66 20.88 2.62
C ILE A 484 19.72 20.69 1.53
N PRO A 485 20.98 20.35 1.88
CA PRO A 485 22.02 20.17 0.87
C PRO A 485 21.81 18.88 0.09
N ALA A 486 22.26 18.83 -1.16
CA ALA A 486 22.34 17.57 -1.91
C ALA A 486 23.27 16.57 -1.19
N PRO A 487 22.99 15.26 -1.25
CA PRO A 487 21.87 14.63 -1.97
C PRO A 487 20.54 14.63 -1.18
N PHE A 488 20.49 15.22 0.01
CA PHE A 488 19.37 15.12 0.98
C PHE A 488 18.07 15.81 0.56
N ASN A 489 18.13 16.66 -0.46
CA ASN A 489 17.00 17.42 -0.98
C ASN A 489 16.19 16.68 -2.05
N GLN A 490 16.51 15.41 -2.32
CA GLN A 490 15.77 14.59 -3.28
C GLN A 490 14.49 14.03 -2.66
N SER A 491 13.43 13.96 -3.47
CA SER A 491 12.21 13.25 -3.09
C SER A 491 12.35 11.77 -3.39
N HIS A 492 11.70 10.96 -2.59
CA HIS A 492 11.65 9.51 -2.73
C HIS A 492 10.20 9.08 -2.89
N ALA A 493 9.97 7.98 -3.59
CA ALA A 493 8.67 7.36 -3.71
C ALA A 493 8.72 5.99 -3.05
N ILE A 494 7.74 5.70 -2.19
CA ILE A 494 7.50 4.37 -1.66
C ILE A 494 6.41 3.75 -2.54
N LEU A 495 6.79 2.72 -3.29
CA LEU A 495 5.93 1.98 -4.20
C LEU A 495 5.32 0.81 -3.44
N MET A 496 4.00 0.63 -3.56
CA MET A 496 3.29 -0.49 -2.96
C MET A 496 2.28 -1.08 -3.94
N ASP A 497 2.40 -2.37 -4.24
CA ASP A 497 1.60 -3.01 -5.29
C ASP A 497 0.13 -3.21 -4.91
N ASP A 498 -0.14 -3.45 -3.63
CA ASP A 498 -1.45 -3.91 -3.14
C ASP A 498 -2.33 -2.78 -2.58
N VAL A 499 -1.89 -1.52 -2.65
CA VAL A 499 -2.67 -0.38 -2.11
C VAL A 499 -3.78 0.01 -3.08
N ILE A 500 -5.01 -0.12 -2.61
CA ILE A 500 -6.22 0.16 -3.41
C ILE A 500 -6.95 1.43 -2.98
N GLY A 501 -6.64 1.98 -1.81
CA GLY A 501 -7.25 3.22 -1.33
C GLY A 501 -6.45 3.88 -0.21
N VAL A 502 -6.46 5.21 -0.18
CA VAL A 502 -5.86 6.00 0.89
C VAL A 502 -6.88 7.01 1.39
N TYR A 503 -7.06 7.07 2.71
CA TYR A 503 -8.04 7.92 3.37
C TYR A 503 -7.32 8.80 4.39
N SER A 504 -7.19 10.09 4.05
CA SER A 504 -6.44 11.03 4.87
C SER A 504 -7.37 11.94 5.67
N LYS A 505 -6.99 12.21 6.92
CA LYS A 505 -7.64 13.18 7.80
C LYS A 505 -6.59 13.93 8.60
N THR A 506 -6.73 15.24 8.70
CA THR A 506 -5.93 16.02 9.64
C THR A 506 -6.53 15.89 11.04
N ILE A 507 -5.73 15.41 11.98
CA ILE A 507 -6.12 15.18 13.37
C ILE A 507 -5.24 16.02 14.26
N GLU A 508 -5.85 16.67 15.25
CA GLU A 508 -5.14 17.32 16.33
C GLU A 508 -4.89 16.31 17.45
N VAL A 509 -3.63 16.07 17.78
CA VAL A 509 -3.20 15.22 18.89
C VAL A 509 -3.30 16.05 20.16
N GLY A 510 -4.17 15.63 21.08
CA GLY A 510 -4.44 16.32 22.35
C GLY A 510 -3.27 16.23 23.33
N GLU A 511 -3.23 17.18 24.27
CA GLU A 511 -2.31 17.21 25.43
C GLU A 511 -2.64 16.17 26.49
#